data_AF-A0A7Y2DAD4-F1
#
_entry.id   AF-A0A7Y2DAD4-F1
#
_cell.length_a   1.000
_cell.length_b   1.000
_cell.length_c   1.000
_cell.angle_alpha   90.00
_cell.angle_beta   90.00
_cell.angle_gamma   90.00
#
_symmetry.space_group_name_H-M   'P 1'
#
loop_
_entity.id
_entity.type
_entity.pdbx_description
1 polymer ?
#
loop_
_entity_poly.entity_id
_entity_poly.type
_entity_poly.pdbx_seq_one_letter_code
_entity_poly.pdbx_strand_id
1 'polypeptide(L)'
;MAKRIFLGLFVVGVLVFGAVAFYSYTWLGSIGDPSIASEGFAYHSGFAWMILWASLVILTLVSLFLVWESGIRWSGIATFLFFTVGSLLLLFNDNGYKQFLSDNGLKAGNTLLNPFFLAVMILVIAVFLIASHMITFRLSVRAGRRDDEEPSSTKESEAVKKKEEEGDDS
;
A
#
# COMPACT_ATOMS: atom_id res chain seq x y z
N MET A 1 7.37 7.15 -19.42
CA MET A 1 8.69 6.77 -18.85
C MET A 1 8.60 6.29 -17.41
N ALA A 2 7.95 7.04 -16.50
CA ALA A 2 7.81 6.72 -15.08
C ALA A 2 7.32 5.28 -14.76
N LYS A 3 6.31 4.77 -15.49
CA LYS A 3 5.79 3.39 -15.29
C LYS A 3 6.85 2.30 -15.49
N ARG A 4 7.78 2.47 -16.43
CA ARG A 4 8.84 1.48 -16.70
C ARG A 4 9.92 1.51 -15.62
N ILE A 5 10.27 2.70 -15.13
CA ILE A 5 11.22 2.87 -14.02
C ILE A 5 10.66 2.26 -12.74
N PHE A 6 9.37 2.49 -12.47
CA PHE A 6 8.68 1.91 -11.30
C PHE A 6 8.66 0.38 -11.35
N LEU A 7 8.34 -0.20 -12.51
CA LEU A 7 8.39 -1.65 -12.70
C LEU A 7 9.80 -2.22 -12.51
N GLY A 8 10.82 -1.53 -13.03
CA GLY A 8 12.22 -1.91 -12.83
C GLY A 8 12.62 -1.92 -11.36
N LEU A 9 12.30 -0.85 -10.62
CA LEU A 9 12.55 -0.77 -9.18
C LEU A 9 11.80 -1.85 -8.39
N PHE A 10 10.55 -2.15 -8.78
CA PHE A 10 9.78 -3.22 -8.16
C PHE A 10 10.44 -4.59 -8.35
N VAL A 11 10.86 -4.92 -9.58
CA VAL A 11 11.55 -6.19 -9.87
C VAL A 11 12.86 -6.31 -9.09
N VAL A 12 13.66 -5.24 -9.06
CA VAL A 12 14.90 -5.21 -8.26
C VAL A 12 14.60 -5.40 -6.77
N GLY A 13 13.57 -4.74 -6.25
CA GLY A 13 13.14 -4.90 -4.86
C GLY A 13 12.73 -6.34 -4.52
N VAL A 14 11.95 -6.98 -5.40
CA VAL A 14 11.56 -8.39 -5.25
C VAL A 14 12.77 -9.32 -5.27
N LEU A 15 13.73 -9.09 -6.18
CA LEU A 15 14.96 -9.90 -6.26
C LEU A 15 15.82 -9.75 -5.01
N VAL A 16 16.03 -8.52 -4.53
CA VAL A 16 16.79 -8.26 -3.30
C VAL A 16 16.12 -8.92 -2.10
N PHE A 17 14.80 -8.77 -1.97
CA PHE A 17 14.03 -9.38 -0.89
C PHE A 17 14.08 -10.91 -0.96
N GLY A 18 13.93 -11.49 -2.15
CA GLY A 18 14.05 -12.92 -2.39
C GLY A 18 15.44 -13.46 -2.05
N ALA A 19 16.51 -12.75 -2.41
CA ALA A 19 17.88 -13.12 -2.07
C ALA A 19 18.13 -13.11 -0.56
N VAL A 20 17.63 -12.09 0.15
CA VAL A 20 17.70 -12.03 1.62
C VAL A 20 16.90 -13.16 2.26
N ALA A 21 15.69 -13.44 1.78
CA ALA A 21 14.87 -14.54 2.28
C ALA A 21 15.55 -15.90 2.07
N PHE A 22 16.14 -16.12 0.90
CA PHE A 22 16.89 -17.34 0.60
C PHE A 22 18.13 -17.47 1.50
N TYR A 23 18.90 -16.40 1.66
CA TYR A 23 20.04 -16.37 2.57
C TYR A 23 19.63 -16.74 4.01
N SER A 24 18.58 -16.10 4.54
CA SER A 24 18.04 -16.40 5.88
C SER A 24 17.61 -17.86 6.01
N TYR A 25 16.97 -18.43 4.99
CA TYR A 25 16.59 -19.84 4.98
C TYR A 25 17.81 -20.77 5.02
N THR A 26 18.83 -20.51 4.20
CA THR A 26 20.06 -21.33 4.20
C THR A 26 20.84 -21.21 5.51
N TRP A 27 20.88 -20.02 6.11
CA TRP A 27 21.52 -19.79 7.40
C TRP A 27 20.81 -20.55 8.52
N LEU A 28 19.47 -20.55 8.54
CA LEU A 28 18.67 -21.36 9.48
C LEU A 28 19.00 -22.85 9.39
N GLY A 29 19.17 -23.39 8.17
CA GLY A 29 19.56 -24.79 7.97
C GLY A 29 20.98 -25.12 8.42
N SER A 30 21.85 -24.11 8.61
CA SER A 30 23.22 -24.30 9.08
C SER A 30 23.36 -24.36 10.60
N ILE A 31 22.32 -23.93 11.35
CA ILE A 31 22.33 -23.95 12.80
C ILE A 31 21.99 -25.38 13.27
N GLY A 32 22.98 -26.05 13.88
CA GLY A 32 22.80 -27.40 14.41
C GLY A 32 22.05 -27.47 15.74
N ASP A 33 21.91 -26.36 16.46
CA ASP A 33 21.23 -26.30 17.76
C ASP A 33 19.87 -25.58 17.67
N PRO A 34 18.75 -26.30 17.88
CA PRO A 34 17.40 -25.73 17.82
C PRO A 34 17.14 -24.64 18.87
N SER A 35 17.85 -24.63 19.99
CA SER A 35 17.66 -23.63 21.05
C SER A 35 18.16 -22.24 20.61
N ILE A 36 19.34 -22.18 20.01
CA ILE A 36 19.97 -20.94 19.51
C ILE A 36 19.12 -20.34 18.38
N ALA A 37 18.60 -21.17 17.48
CA ALA A 37 17.70 -20.73 16.42
C ALA A 37 16.41 -20.09 16.99
N SER A 38 15.88 -20.65 18.09
CA SER A 38 14.67 -20.14 18.72
C SER A 38 14.86 -18.78 19.40
N GLU A 39 15.99 -18.58 20.09
CA GLU A 39 16.32 -17.29 20.73
C GLU A 39 16.54 -16.19 19.69
N GLY A 40 17.25 -16.51 18.60
CA GLY A 40 17.44 -15.59 17.48
C GLY A 40 16.11 -15.18 16.84
N PHE A 41 15.21 -16.13 16.61
CA PHE A 41 13.88 -15.84 16.08
C PHE A 41 13.05 -14.96 17.02
N ALA A 42 13.04 -15.27 18.32
CA ALA A 42 12.32 -14.48 19.31
C ALA A 42 12.82 -13.03 19.37
N TYR A 43 14.15 -12.83 19.28
CA TYR A 43 14.75 -11.50 19.27
C TYR A 43 14.39 -10.69 18.01
N HIS A 44 14.43 -11.31 16.84
CA HIS A 44 14.21 -10.60 15.58
C HIS A 44 12.74 -10.47 15.17
N SER A 45 11.85 -11.37 15.61
CA SER A 45 10.43 -11.34 15.23
C SER A 45 9.73 -10.06 15.68
N GLY A 46 9.97 -9.61 16.92
CA GLY A 46 9.42 -8.34 17.43
C GLY A 46 9.91 -7.13 16.63
N PHE A 47 11.18 -7.12 16.24
CA PHE A 47 11.75 -6.05 15.41
C PHE A 47 11.20 -6.06 13.99
N ALA A 48 10.97 -7.24 13.41
CA ALA A 48 10.35 -7.39 12.09
C ALA A 48 8.92 -6.83 12.07
N TRP A 49 8.13 -7.08 13.11
CA TRP A 49 6.82 -6.45 13.28
C TRP A 49 6.92 -4.93 13.33
N MET A 50 7.83 -4.37 14.13
CA MET A 50 8.04 -2.91 14.19
C MET A 50 8.41 -2.31 12.83
N ILE A 51 9.32 -2.94 12.10
CA ILE A 51 9.70 -2.49 10.75
C ILE A 51 8.51 -2.53 9.79
N LEU A 52 7.70 -3.61 9.85
CA LEU A 52 6.54 -3.75 8.98
C LEU A 52 5.51 -2.63 9.26
N TRP A 53 5.29 -2.30 10.53
CA TRP A 53 4.43 -1.17 10.93
C TRP A 53 5.00 0.19 10.51
N ALA A 54 6.29 0.43 10.72
CA ALA A 54 6.94 1.67 10.31
C ALA A 54 6.85 1.85 8.77
N SER A 55 7.07 0.76 8.03
CA SER A 55 6.96 0.74 6.57
C SER A 55 5.52 1.03 6.11
N LEU A 56 4.50 0.49 6.79
CA LEU A 56 3.10 0.80 6.52
C LEU A 56 2.82 2.29 6.65
N VAL A 57 3.26 2.92 7.75
CA VAL A 57 3.04 4.36 7.99
C VAL A 57 3.68 5.18 6.87
N ILE A 58 4.95 4.89 6.55
CA ILE A 58 5.69 5.59 5.49
C ILE A 58 5.00 5.41 4.13
N LEU A 59 4.64 4.17 3.75
CA LEU A 59 3.97 3.89 2.48
C LEU A 59 2.59 4.53 2.41
N THR A 60 1.86 4.60 3.53
CA THR A 60 0.56 5.25 3.60
C THR A 60 0.68 6.76 3.38
N LEU A 61 1.67 7.41 4.00
CA LEU A 61 1.96 8.84 3.77
C LEU A 61 2.35 9.11 2.31
N VAL A 62 3.23 8.28 1.74
CA VAL A 62 3.61 8.38 0.32
C VAL A 62 2.40 8.15 -0.60
N SER A 63 1.57 7.15 -0.29
CA SER A 63 0.35 6.87 -1.03
C SER A 63 -0.62 8.05 -0.99
N LEU A 64 -0.82 8.66 0.18
CA LEU A 64 -1.69 9.83 0.35
C LEU A 64 -1.16 11.01 -0.46
N PHE A 65 0.16 11.25 -0.43
CA PHE A 65 0.82 12.28 -1.23
C PHE A 65 0.64 12.04 -2.73
N LEU A 66 0.81 10.81 -3.22
CA LEU A 66 0.61 10.47 -4.62
C LEU A 66 -0.86 10.63 -5.07
N VAL A 67 -1.81 10.26 -4.21
CA VAL A 67 -3.24 10.47 -4.49
C VAL A 67 -3.56 11.97 -4.58
N TRP A 68 -2.97 12.78 -3.70
CA TRP A 68 -3.15 14.23 -3.69
C TRP A 68 -2.59 14.88 -4.96
N GLU A 69 -1.33 14.58 -5.30
CA GLU A 69 -0.61 15.27 -6.38
C GLU A 69 -1.05 14.81 -7.77
N SER A 70 -1.29 13.50 -7.94
CA SER A 70 -1.40 12.88 -9.26
C SER A 70 -2.73 12.16 -9.49
N GLY A 71 -3.62 12.13 -8.49
CA GLY A 71 -4.91 11.44 -8.58
C GLY A 71 -4.80 9.93 -8.79
N ILE A 72 -3.60 9.35 -8.60
CA ILE A 72 -3.32 7.93 -8.88
C ILE A 72 -3.90 7.08 -7.75
N ARG A 73 -5.12 6.59 -7.95
CA ARG A 73 -5.88 5.80 -6.95
C ARG A 73 -5.29 4.42 -6.64
N TRP A 74 -4.35 3.94 -7.45
CA TRP A 74 -3.75 2.61 -7.31
C TRP A 74 -2.71 2.51 -6.19
N SER A 75 -2.13 3.63 -5.74
CA SER A 75 -1.11 3.64 -4.68
C SER A 75 -1.64 3.12 -3.33
N GLY A 76 -2.90 3.41 -3.01
CA GLY A 76 -3.53 2.93 -1.78
C GLY A 76 -3.72 1.40 -1.79
N ILE A 77 -4.11 0.84 -2.92
CA ILE A 77 -4.25 -0.61 -3.10
C ILE A 77 -2.88 -1.29 -3.01
N ALA A 78 -1.84 -0.72 -3.61
CA ALA A 78 -0.48 -1.26 -3.53
C ALA A 78 0.03 -1.29 -2.08
N THR A 79 -0.20 -0.23 -1.32
CA THR A 79 0.17 -0.13 0.10
C THR A 79 -0.57 -1.18 0.95
N PHE A 80 -1.87 -1.36 0.70
CA PHE A 80 -2.67 -2.38 1.35
C PHE A 80 -2.21 -3.80 1.04
N LEU A 81 -1.95 -4.10 -0.25
CA LEU A 81 -1.45 -5.40 -0.66
C LEU A 81 -0.09 -5.69 -0.04
N PHE A 82 0.83 -4.73 -0.04
CA PHE A 82 2.13 -4.88 0.61
C PHE A 82 1.97 -5.23 2.10
N PHE A 83 1.15 -4.48 2.83
CA PHE A 83 0.93 -4.72 4.25
C PHE A 83 0.25 -6.05 4.51
N THR A 84 -0.77 -6.41 3.73
CA THR A 84 -1.51 -7.66 3.87
C THR A 84 -0.60 -8.86 3.61
N VAL A 85 0.15 -8.84 2.51
CA VAL A 85 1.08 -9.92 2.17
C VAL A 85 2.19 -10.05 3.22
N GLY A 86 2.82 -8.94 3.61
CA GLY A 86 3.86 -8.97 4.65
C GLY A 86 3.35 -9.48 6.00
N SER A 87 2.13 -9.09 6.37
CA SER A 87 1.47 -9.55 7.58
C SER A 87 1.13 -11.05 7.55
N LEU A 88 0.64 -11.55 6.42
CA LEU A 88 0.38 -12.98 6.23
C LEU A 88 1.67 -13.81 6.29
N LEU A 89 2.76 -13.30 5.71
CA LEU A 89 4.07 -13.95 5.78
C LEU A 89 4.59 -14.01 7.22
N LEU A 90 4.49 -12.93 7.99
CA LEU A 90 4.85 -12.95 9.42
C LEU A 90 3.97 -13.92 10.21
N LEU A 91 2.67 -13.95 9.94
CA LEU A 91 1.76 -14.89 10.60
C LEU A 91 2.11 -16.35 10.29
N PHE A 92 2.44 -16.65 9.04
CA PHE A 92 2.88 -17.99 8.65
C PHE A 92 4.17 -18.39 9.36
N ASN A 93 5.11 -17.45 9.49
CA ASN A 93 6.38 -17.66 10.19
C ASN A 93 6.17 -17.89 11.70
N ASP A 94 5.33 -17.08 12.35
CA ASP A 94 4.97 -17.25 13.78
C ASP A 94 4.31 -18.60 14.05
N ASN A 95 3.46 -19.09 13.13
CA ASN A 95 2.84 -20.41 13.26
C ASN A 95 3.85 -21.54 13.09
N GLY A 96 4.76 -21.43 12.11
CA GLY A 96 5.87 -22.37 11.94
C GLY A 96 6.77 -22.44 13.17
N TYR A 97 7.08 -21.28 13.77
CA TYR A 97 7.84 -21.19 15.01
C TYR A 97 7.13 -21.88 16.19
N LYS A 98 5.82 -21.65 16.36
CA LYS A 98 5.03 -22.33 17.41
C LYS A 98 5.00 -23.84 17.22
N GLN A 99 4.87 -24.31 15.98
CA GLN A 99 4.91 -25.73 15.66
C GLN A 99 6.28 -26.32 16.02
N PHE A 100 7.37 -25.65 15.65
CA PHE A 100 8.72 -26.05 16.02
C PHE A 100 8.93 -26.13 17.54
N LEU A 101 8.46 -25.15 18.32
CA LEU A 101 8.55 -25.19 19.78
C LEU A 101 7.77 -26.39 20.36
N SER A 102 6.54 -26.61 19.85
CA SER A 102 5.70 -27.73 20.26
C SER A 102 6.37 -29.08 19.98
N ASP A 103 6.95 -29.24 18.80
CA ASP A 103 7.61 -30.49 18.38
C ASP A 103 8.87 -30.79 19.20
N ASN A 104 9.51 -29.77 19.78
CA ASN A 104 10.69 -29.89 20.64
C ASN A 104 10.37 -29.83 22.14
N GLY A 105 9.08 -29.89 22.54
CA GLY A 105 8.67 -29.89 23.95
C GLY A 105 8.85 -28.55 24.68
N LEU A 106 9.07 -27.46 23.94
CA LEU A 106 9.24 -26.12 24.47
C LEU A 106 7.86 -25.43 24.59
N LYS A 107 7.64 -24.67 25.66
CA LYS A 107 6.38 -23.93 25.85
C LYS A 107 6.32 -22.72 24.93
N ALA A 108 5.38 -22.74 23.98
CA ALA A 108 5.02 -21.54 23.23
C ALA A 108 4.32 -20.52 24.14
N GLY A 109 4.78 -19.26 24.12
CA GLY A 109 4.06 -18.18 24.77
C GLY A 109 2.69 -17.92 24.10
N ASN A 110 1.72 -17.40 24.85
CA ASN A 110 0.40 -17.03 24.33
C ASN A 110 0.49 -15.83 23.36
N THR A 111 0.72 -16.10 22.08
CA THR A 111 0.73 -15.11 20.98
C THR A 111 -0.57 -15.14 20.17
N LEU A 112 -1.71 -15.45 20.81
CA LEU A 112 -3.03 -15.39 20.18
C LEU A 112 -3.50 -13.95 19.91
N LEU A 113 -2.89 -12.96 20.57
CA LEU A 113 -3.26 -11.55 20.42
C LEU A 113 -2.89 -10.98 19.04
N ASN A 114 -1.78 -11.45 18.43
CA ASN A 114 -1.26 -10.94 17.16
C ASN A 114 -2.22 -11.14 15.97
N PRO A 115 -2.76 -12.34 15.68
CA PRO A 115 -3.65 -12.54 14.54
C PRO A 115 -4.98 -11.78 14.65
N PHE A 116 -5.53 -11.63 15.86
CA PHE A 116 -6.75 -10.87 16.06
C PHE A 116 -6.55 -9.37 15.81
N PHE A 117 -5.49 -8.79 16.39
CA PHE A 117 -5.12 -7.40 16.13
C PHE A 117 -4.86 -7.15 14.65
N LEU A 118 -4.20 -8.11 13.98
CA LEU A 118 -3.95 -8.06 12.54
C LEU A 118 -5.26 -8.01 11.74
N ALA A 119 -6.20 -8.91 12.03
CA ALA A 119 -7.46 -9.00 11.32
C ALA A 119 -8.29 -7.71 11.49
N VAL A 120 -8.37 -7.17 12.71
CA VAL A 120 -9.05 -5.89 12.98
C VAL A 120 -8.39 -4.76 12.21
N MET A 121 -7.05 -4.70 12.15
CA MET A 121 -6.33 -3.65 11.44
C MET A 121 -6.48 -3.74 9.92
N ILE A 122 -6.41 -4.94 9.32
CA ILE A 122 -6.68 -5.14 7.89
C ILE A 122 -8.08 -4.62 7.56
N LEU A 123 -9.07 -4.90 8.41
CA LEU A 123 -10.43 -4.43 8.24
C LEU A 123 -10.54 -2.89 8.32
N VAL A 124 -9.88 -2.27 9.31
CA VAL A 124 -9.85 -0.80 9.44
C VAL A 124 -9.19 -0.13 8.22
N ILE A 125 -8.05 -0.65 7.75
CA ILE A 125 -7.35 -0.11 6.58
C ILE A 125 -8.19 -0.29 5.31
N ALA A 126 -8.84 -1.45 5.13
CA ALA A 126 -9.73 -1.69 4.00
C ALA A 126 -10.90 -0.69 3.98
N VAL A 127 -11.54 -0.46 5.13
CA VAL A 127 -12.61 0.54 5.27
C VAL A 127 -12.10 1.95 4.94
N PHE A 128 -10.93 2.32 5.45
CA PHE A 128 -10.32 3.63 5.17
C PHE A 128 -10.04 3.83 3.67
N LEU A 129 -9.53 2.81 2.99
CA LEU A 129 -9.28 2.87 1.54
C LEU A 129 -10.55 2.98 0.73
N ILE A 130 -11.60 2.25 1.08
CA ILE A 130 -12.91 2.36 0.43
C ILE A 130 -13.46 3.78 0.62
N ALA A 131 -13.39 4.32 1.84
CA ALA A 131 -13.84 5.67 2.14
C ALA A 131 -13.05 6.73 1.35
N SER A 132 -11.72 6.63 1.33
CA SER A 132 -10.84 7.51 0.56
C SER A 132 -11.16 7.45 -0.95
N HIS A 133 -11.41 6.25 -1.48
CA HIS A 133 -11.79 6.05 -2.87
C HIS A 133 -13.15 6.69 -3.20
N MET A 134 -14.13 6.57 -2.31
CA MET A 134 -15.44 7.21 -2.48
C MET A 134 -15.35 8.74 -2.48
N ILE A 135 -14.54 9.32 -1.58
CA ILE A 135 -14.35 10.77 -1.49
C ILE A 135 -13.70 11.30 -2.77
N THR A 136 -12.60 10.69 -3.22
CA THR A 136 -11.91 11.10 -4.44
C THR A 136 -12.77 10.91 -5.70
N PHE A 137 -13.58 9.85 -5.77
CA PHE A 137 -14.54 9.67 -6.87
C PHE A 137 -15.59 10.79 -6.89
N ARG A 138 -16.16 11.16 -5.74
CA ARG A 138 -17.14 12.26 -5.67
C ARG A 138 -16.54 13.62 -6.06
N LEU A 139 -15.29 13.88 -5.66
CA LEU A 139 -14.59 15.11 -6.02
C LEU A 139 -14.27 15.16 -7.52
N SER A 140 -13.86 14.05 -8.14
CA SER A 140 -13.59 14.03 -9.58
C SER A 140 -14.84 14.24 -10.43
N VAL A 141 -15.98 13.66 -10.03
CA VAL A 141 -17.25 13.87 -10.74
C VAL A 141 -17.70 15.33 -10.67
N ARG A 142 -17.48 16.01 -9.54
CA ARG A 142 -17.80 17.43 -9.38
C ARG A 142 -16.84 18.34 -10.16
N ALA A 143 -15.56 17.97 -10.24
CA ALA A 143 -14.57 18.74 -11.00
C ALA A 143 -14.83 18.68 -12.50
N GLY A 144 -15.08 17.48 -13.06
CA GLY A 144 -15.35 17.33 -14.50
C GLY A 144 -16.62 18.05 -14.98
N ARG A 145 -17.63 18.18 -14.12
CA ARG A 145 -18.87 18.90 -14.46
C ARG A 145 -18.71 20.41 -14.59
N ARG A 146 -17.60 20.97 -14.08
CA ARG A 146 -17.32 22.42 -14.12
C ARG A 146 -16.68 22.85 -15.43
N ASP A 147 -15.99 21.95 -16.12
CA ASP A 147 -15.32 22.24 -17.39
C ASP A 147 -16.33 22.20 -18.57
N ASP A 148 -17.42 21.45 -18.43
CA ASP A 148 -18.52 21.41 -19.39
C ASP A 148 -19.47 22.63 -19.30
N GLU A 149 -19.39 23.39 -18.20
CA GLU A 149 -20.13 24.64 -17.97
C GLU A 149 -19.28 25.87 -18.33
N GLU A 150 -18.34 25.75 -19.28
CA GLU A 150 -17.72 26.92 -19.88
C GLU A 150 -18.84 27.77 -20.52
N PRO A 151 -19.05 29.00 -20.05
CA PRO A 151 -20.33 29.67 -20.20
C PRO A 151 -20.59 29.97 -21.67
N SER A 152 -21.69 29.43 -22.20
CA SER A 152 -22.18 29.73 -23.55
C SER A 152 -22.34 31.23 -23.80
N SER A 153 -22.37 32.05 -22.74
CA SER A 153 -22.42 33.51 -22.82
C SER A 153 -21.20 34.13 -23.51
N THR A 154 -20.02 33.51 -23.50
CA THR A 154 -18.86 34.06 -24.22
C THR A 154 -18.98 33.83 -25.73
N LYS A 155 -19.48 32.67 -26.15
CA LYS A 155 -19.77 32.38 -27.57
C LYS A 155 -20.97 33.18 -28.09
N GLU A 156 -21.96 33.43 -27.24
CA GLU A 156 -23.12 34.25 -27.58
C GLU A 156 -22.75 35.74 -27.69
N SER A 157 -21.86 36.24 -26.80
CA SER A 157 -21.33 37.61 -26.89
C SER A 157 -20.43 37.83 -28.10
N GLU A 158 -19.62 36.85 -28.51
CA GLU A 158 -18.82 36.94 -29.74
C GLU A 158 -19.70 36.88 -31.00
N ALA A 159 -20.76 36.07 -31.01
CA ALA A 159 -21.69 35.99 -32.13
C ALA A 159 -22.51 37.27 -32.33
N VAL A 160 -22.87 37.97 -31.25
CA VAL A 160 -23.55 39.28 -31.33
C VAL A 160 -22.60 40.36 -31.86
N LYS A 161 -21.38 40.42 -31.35
CA LYS A 161 -20.39 41.42 -31.77
C LYS A 161 -20.03 41.28 -33.26
N LYS A 162 -19.94 40.06 -33.77
CA LYS A 162 -19.66 39.80 -35.19
C LYS A 162 -20.82 40.23 -36.12
N LYS A 163 -22.07 40.20 -35.65
CA LYS A 163 -23.23 40.68 -36.42
C LYS A 163 -23.32 42.21 -36.46
N GLU A 164 -22.84 42.90 -35.44
CA GLU A 164 -22.79 44.38 -35.45
C GLU A 164 -21.71 44.90 -36.41
N GLU A 165 -20.57 44.21 -36.56
CA GLU A 165 -19.51 44.62 -37.48
C GLU A 165 -19.84 44.37 -38.97
N GLU A 166 -20.71 43.41 -39.31
CA GLU A 166 -21.13 43.15 -40.71
C GLU A 166 -22.32 44.01 -41.18
N GLY A 167 -22.97 44.77 -40.28
CA GLY A 167 -24.20 45.51 -40.57
C GLY A 167 -24.03 46.98 -41.00
N ASP A 168 -22.83 47.54 -40.95
CA ASP A 168 -22.60 48.99 -41.10
C ASP A 168 -22.09 49.40 -42.51
N ASP A 169 -22.03 48.46 -43.46
CA ASP A 169 -21.50 48.67 -44.82
C ASP A 169 -22.59 48.73 -45.93
N SER A 170 -23.85 49.03 -45.59
CA SER A 170 -24.98 49.15 -46.55
C SER A 170 -25.72 50.47 -46.42
#